data_AF-A0A2S6H1G2-F1
#
_entry.id   AF-A0A2S6H1G2-F1
#
_cell.length_a   1.000
_cell.length_b   1.000
_cell.length_c   1.000
_cell.angle_alpha   90.00
_cell.angle_beta   90.00
_cell.angle_gamma   90.00
#
_symmetry.space_group_name_H-M   'P 1'
#
loop_
_entity.id
_entity.type
_entity.pdbx_description
1 polymer ?
#
loop_
_entity_poly.entity_id
_entity_poly.type
_entity_poly.pdbx_seq_one_letter_code
_entity_poly.pdbx_strand_id
1 'polypeptide(L)'
;MLSAIGAVSNSDADTVSVVDITNNAITATIAVGDTPYRMAMTPSGDTLYVTHGIGELSVIDTANNAVLTITGFVHTAAVAVRPDGARAYVSSYTNGTISVVDTATNTITQTFGGFDVPTAIAFGTGTANTTYPFAGFFAPVRNPPALNIRVPGRPVLARFSIVGYHGLGVLAAGSPTSQRVDCATLTPIGSPAPWSTTR
;
A
#
# COMPACT_ATOMS: atom_id res chain seq x y z
N MET A 1 -16.38 -10.82 9.51
CA MET A 1 -15.75 -11.23 8.24
C MET A 1 -15.94 -10.07 7.29
N LEU A 2 -14.85 -9.53 6.72
CA LEU A 2 -14.96 -8.56 5.64
C LEU A 2 -15.64 -9.28 4.47
N SER A 3 -16.91 -8.95 4.21
CA SER A 3 -17.57 -9.29 2.97
C SER A 3 -16.67 -8.78 1.85
N ALA A 4 -16.34 -9.62 0.89
CA ALA A 4 -15.61 -9.16 -0.28
C ALA A 4 -16.56 -8.23 -1.05
N ILE A 5 -16.30 -6.92 -1.00
CA ILE A 5 -17.17 -5.89 -1.56
C ILE A 5 -16.63 -5.49 -2.94
N GLY A 6 -17.43 -5.70 -3.97
CA GLY A 6 -17.31 -5.05 -5.27
C GLY A 6 -18.22 -3.81 -5.34
N ALA A 7 -17.93 -2.90 -6.26
CA ALA A 7 -18.78 -1.74 -6.52
C ALA A 7 -18.91 -1.50 -8.02
N VAL A 8 -20.12 -1.12 -8.46
CA VAL A 8 -20.44 -0.86 -9.87
C VAL A 8 -21.11 0.51 -9.98
N SER A 9 -20.60 1.38 -10.84
CA SER A 9 -21.21 2.67 -11.14
C SER A 9 -22.30 2.51 -12.20
N ASN A 10 -23.48 3.05 -11.94
CA ASN A 10 -24.60 3.09 -12.87
C ASN A 10 -24.76 4.55 -13.35
N SER A 11 -24.11 4.90 -14.47
CA SER A 11 -24.03 6.29 -14.93
C SER A 11 -25.37 6.95 -15.21
N ASP A 12 -26.31 6.22 -15.82
CA ASP A 12 -27.62 6.78 -16.20
C ASP A 12 -28.59 6.86 -15.02
N ALA A 13 -28.29 6.17 -13.92
CA ALA A 13 -29.13 6.06 -12.74
C ALA A 13 -28.55 6.85 -11.55
N ASP A 14 -27.44 7.57 -11.73
CA ASP A 14 -26.77 8.38 -10.71
C ASP A 14 -26.52 7.62 -9.39
N THR A 15 -26.17 6.32 -9.50
CA THR A 15 -26.02 5.43 -8.36
C THR A 15 -24.77 4.56 -8.45
N VAL A 16 -24.37 4.00 -7.31
CA VAL A 16 -23.37 2.93 -7.18
C VAL A 16 -24.02 1.72 -6.53
N SER A 17 -23.89 0.56 -7.18
CA SER A 17 -24.32 -0.72 -6.63
C SER A 17 -23.17 -1.38 -5.86
N VAL A 18 -23.42 -1.78 -4.62
CA VAL A 18 -22.51 -2.60 -3.80
C VAL A 18 -22.80 -4.06 -4.11
N VAL A 19 -21.76 -4.82 -4.45
CA VAL A 19 -21.86 -6.22 -4.89
C VAL A 19 -21.10 -7.12 -3.93
N ASP A 20 -21.75 -8.15 -3.42
CA ASP A 20 -21.06 -9.26 -2.77
C ASP A 20 -20.43 -10.14 -3.85
N ILE A 21 -19.10 -10.13 -3.95
CA ILE A 21 -18.40 -10.87 -5.01
C ILE A 21 -18.25 -12.36 -4.71
N THR A 22 -18.70 -12.84 -3.54
CA THR A 22 -18.70 -14.27 -3.22
C THR A 22 -19.86 -15.00 -3.90
N ASN A 23 -20.98 -14.30 -4.10
CA ASN A 23 -22.20 -14.84 -4.70
C ASN A 23 -22.73 -13.98 -5.87
N ASN A 24 -22.04 -12.91 -6.24
CA ASN A 24 -22.41 -11.93 -7.27
C ASN A 24 -23.77 -11.25 -7.03
N ALA A 25 -24.17 -11.03 -5.78
CA ALA A 25 -25.43 -10.38 -5.44
C ALA A 25 -25.27 -8.89 -5.18
N ILE A 26 -26.24 -8.08 -5.61
CA ILE A 26 -26.33 -6.67 -5.23
C ILE A 26 -26.85 -6.60 -3.80
N THR A 27 -26.10 -5.95 -2.91
CA THR A 27 -26.41 -5.83 -1.49
C THR A 27 -26.90 -4.45 -1.10
N ALA A 28 -26.52 -3.42 -1.86
CA ALA A 28 -27.02 -2.06 -1.69
C ALA A 28 -26.95 -1.28 -3.02
N THR A 29 -27.77 -0.24 -3.13
CA THR A 29 -27.68 0.77 -4.19
C THR A 29 -27.64 2.14 -3.51
N ILE A 30 -26.58 2.89 -3.78
CA ILE A 30 -26.24 4.14 -3.10
C ILE A 30 -26.39 5.26 -4.12
N ALA A 31 -27.20 6.26 -3.80
CA ALA A 31 -27.30 7.47 -4.61
C ALA A 31 -26.01 8.28 -4.48
N VAL A 32 -25.48 8.74 -5.62
CA VAL A 32 -24.32 9.63 -5.70
C VAL A 32 -24.71 10.85 -6.55
N GLY A 33 -23.73 11.61 -7.06
CA GLY A 33 -24.01 12.66 -8.03
C GLY A 33 -24.19 12.14 -9.46
N ASP A 34 -24.34 13.07 -10.39
CA ASP A 34 -24.71 12.84 -11.78
C ASP A 34 -23.64 12.10 -12.59
N THR A 35 -24.04 11.10 -13.38
CA THR A 35 -23.14 10.40 -14.32
C THR A 35 -21.85 9.86 -13.66
N PRO A 36 -21.94 9.03 -12.60
CA PRO A 36 -20.76 8.44 -11.97
C PRO A 36 -19.94 7.61 -12.98
N TYR A 37 -18.62 7.78 -12.99
CA TYR A 37 -17.79 7.29 -14.09
C TYR A 37 -16.60 6.40 -13.71
N ARG A 38 -15.73 6.86 -12.80
CA ARG A 38 -14.56 6.09 -12.33
C ARG A 38 -14.58 6.05 -10.83
N MET A 39 -14.10 4.94 -10.29
CA MET A 39 -14.13 4.70 -8.85
C MET A 39 -12.81 4.06 -8.38
N ALA A 40 -12.46 4.32 -7.12
CA ALA A 40 -11.34 3.68 -6.45
C ALA A 40 -11.65 3.48 -4.98
N MET A 41 -11.34 2.29 -4.47
CA MET A 41 -11.53 1.93 -3.07
C MET A 41 -10.22 2.07 -2.30
N THR A 42 -10.30 2.42 -1.02
CA THR A 42 -9.14 2.36 -0.13
C THR A 42 -8.66 0.92 0.02
N PRO A 43 -7.36 0.69 0.28
CA PRO A 43 -6.84 -0.66 0.51
C PRO A 43 -7.50 -1.42 1.67
N SER A 44 -8.03 -0.70 2.66
CA SER A 44 -8.78 -1.29 3.77
C SER A 44 -10.19 -1.74 3.38
N GLY A 45 -10.72 -1.20 2.29
CA GLY A 45 -12.10 -1.45 1.83
C GLY A 45 -13.13 -0.48 2.42
N ASP A 46 -12.75 0.33 3.42
CA ASP A 46 -13.72 1.12 4.20
C ASP A 46 -14.32 2.29 3.42
N THR A 47 -13.61 2.81 2.41
CA THR A 47 -14.03 4.02 1.70
C THR A 47 -13.91 3.86 0.18
N LEU A 48 -14.95 4.27 -0.53
CA LEU A 48 -15.02 4.29 -1.99
C LEU A 48 -15.11 5.73 -2.50
N TYR A 49 -14.18 6.09 -3.38
CA TYR A 49 -14.17 7.38 -4.07
C TYR A 49 -14.76 7.22 -5.47
N VAL A 50 -15.66 8.12 -5.88
CA VAL A 50 -16.41 8.03 -7.14
C VAL A 50 -16.39 9.40 -7.81
N THR A 51 -15.78 9.49 -8.98
CA THR A 51 -15.85 10.72 -9.79
C THR A 51 -17.18 10.78 -10.51
N HIS A 52 -17.79 11.95 -10.51
CA HIS A 52 -19.06 12.20 -11.18
C HIS A 52 -19.14 13.66 -11.65
N GLY A 53 -20.10 13.93 -12.53
CA GLY A 53 -20.33 15.24 -13.13
C GLY A 53 -19.09 15.82 -13.81
N ILE A 54 -18.98 17.14 -13.75
CA ILE A 54 -17.91 17.90 -14.39
C ILE A 54 -16.82 18.37 -13.41
N GLY A 55 -16.76 17.85 -12.18
CA GLY A 55 -15.86 18.43 -11.18
C GLY A 55 -16.07 17.98 -9.74
N GLU A 56 -16.69 16.82 -9.54
CA GLU A 56 -17.10 16.38 -8.20
C GLU A 56 -16.61 14.97 -7.91
N LEU A 57 -16.45 14.70 -6.61
CA LEU A 57 -16.01 13.42 -6.09
C LEU A 57 -16.89 13.03 -4.90
N SER A 58 -17.64 11.94 -5.02
CA SER A 58 -18.36 11.33 -3.92
C SER A 58 -17.41 10.41 -3.13
N VAL A 59 -17.45 10.52 -1.80
CA VAL A 59 -16.74 9.69 -0.83
C VAL A 59 -17.79 8.89 -0.07
N ILE A 60 -17.73 7.57 -0.22
CA ILE A 60 -18.74 6.66 0.32
C ILE A 60 -18.10 5.84 1.43
N ASP A 61 -18.67 5.89 2.63
CA ASP A 61 -18.37 4.95 3.71
C ASP A 61 -19.08 3.62 3.44
N THR A 62 -18.32 2.55 3.27
CA THR A 62 -18.86 1.24 2.88
C THR A 62 -19.54 0.48 4.01
N ALA A 63 -19.33 0.89 5.27
CA ALA A 63 -19.94 0.24 6.42
C ALA A 63 -21.39 0.69 6.64
N ASN A 64 -21.69 1.94 6.33
CA ASN A 64 -23.01 2.56 6.58
C ASN A 64 -23.63 3.22 5.34
N ASN A 65 -22.96 3.20 4.19
CA ASN A 65 -23.37 3.82 2.93
C ASN A 65 -23.54 5.35 3.00
N ALA A 66 -22.90 6.02 3.96
CA ALA A 66 -22.91 7.49 4.03
C ALA A 66 -22.11 8.08 2.88
N VAL A 67 -22.61 9.18 2.30
CA VAL A 67 -22.00 9.86 1.15
C VAL A 67 -21.62 11.29 1.52
N LEU A 68 -20.39 11.66 1.20
CA LEU A 68 -19.86 13.02 1.28
C LEU A 68 -19.40 13.47 -0.11
N THR A 69 -19.80 14.65 -0.56
CA THR A 69 -19.34 15.21 -1.84
C THR A 69 -18.22 16.21 -1.63
N ILE A 70 -17.11 16.02 -2.32
CA ILE A 70 -16.01 16.99 -2.43
C ILE A 70 -16.14 17.72 -3.77
N THR A 71 -16.12 19.05 -3.71
CA THR A 71 -16.15 19.93 -4.88
C THR A 71 -14.81 20.64 -5.07
N GLY A 72 -14.64 21.38 -6.17
CA GLY A 72 -13.43 22.13 -6.46
C GLY A 72 -12.46 21.43 -7.41
N PHE A 73 -12.87 20.32 -8.01
CA PHE A 73 -12.19 19.76 -9.17
C PHE A 73 -12.69 20.42 -10.45
N VAL A 74 -11.89 20.34 -11.50
CA VAL A 74 -12.27 20.76 -12.85
C VAL A 74 -12.26 19.51 -13.71
N HIS A 75 -13.40 19.12 -14.28
CA HIS A 75 -13.55 18.04 -15.25
C HIS A 75 -12.88 16.72 -14.84
N THR A 76 -13.37 16.08 -13.78
CA THR A 76 -12.78 14.85 -13.24
C THR A 76 -12.87 13.70 -14.23
N ALA A 77 -11.80 12.93 -14.38
CA ALA A 77 -11.73 11.80 -15.32
C ALA A 77 -11.55 10.46 -14.58
N ALA A 78 -10.56 10.39 -13.70
CA ALA A 78 -10.23 9.18 -12.95
C ALA A 78 -9.87 9.52 -11.50
N VAL A 79 -10.02 8.53 -10.63
CA VAL A 79 -9.53 8.58 -9.26
C VAL A 79 -8.72 7.32 -8.96
N ALA A 80 -7.65 7.45 -8.17
CA ALA A 80 -6.90 6.32 -7.64
C ALA A 80 -6.46 6.61 -6.21
N VAL A 81 -6.49 5.59 -5.34
CA VAL A 81 -6.05 5.69 -3.95
C VAL A 81 -4.65 5.12 -3.81
N ARG A 82 -3.78 5.82 -3.08
CA ARG A 82 -2.42 5.38 -2.79
C ARG A 82 -2.45 4.06 -1.99
N PRO A 83 -1.50 3.13 -2.17
CA PRO A 83 -1.53 1.82 -1.49
C PRO A 83 -1.47 1.85 0.05
N ASP A 84 -1.07 2.97 0.65
CA ASP A 84 -1.13 3.16 2.11
C ASP A 84 -2.44 3.81 2.58
N GLY A 85 -3.38 4.07 1.67
CA GLY A 85 -4.68 4.66 1.92
C GLY A 85 -4.66 6.16 2.19
N ALA A 86 -3.51 6.79 2.43
CA ALA A 86 -3.46 8.15 3.00
C ALA A 86 -3.89 9.25 2.02
N ARG A 87 -3.78 9.02 0.70
CA ARG A 87 -4.08 10.02 -0.33
C ARG A 87 -4.84 9.41 -1.50
N ALA A 88 -5.79 10.16 -2.03
CA ALA A 88 -6.41 9.89 -3.32
C ALA A 88 -5.94 10.93 -4.35
N TYR A 89 -5.84 10.51 -5.60
CA TYR A 89 -5.39 11.33 -6.72
C TYR A 89 -6.49 11.34 -7.76
N VAL A 90 -6.92 12.53 -8.17
CA VAL A 90 -8.02 12.74 -9.11
C VAL A 90 -7.47 13.45 -10.34
N SER A 91 -7.65 12.85 -11.53
CA SER A 91 -7.23 13.48 -12.78
C SER A 91 -8.29 14.41 -13.32
N SER A 92 -7.84 15.52 -13.90
CA SER A 92 -8.66 16.45 -14.68
C SER A 92 -8.41 16.24 -16.16
N TYR A 93 -9.45 15.79 -16.89
CA TYR A 93 -9.34 15.44 -18.31
C TYR A 93 -8.97 16.65 -19.16
N THR A 94 -9.72 17.76 -19.08
CA THR A 94 -9.49 18.92 -19.95
C THR A 94 -8.45 19.89 -19.42
N ASN A 95 -8.15 19.88 -18.12
CA ASN A 95 -7.23 20.86 -17.52
C ASN A 95 -5.78 20.38 -17.47
N GLY A 96 -5.51 19.10 -17.74
CA GLY A 96 -4.14 18.57 -17.71
C GLY A 96 -3.53 18.59 -16.30
N THR A 97 -4.37 18.48 -15.26
CA THR A 97 -3.95 18.52 -13.85
C THR A 97 -4.32 17.26 -13.09
N ILE A 98 -3.60 17.01 -11.99
CA ILE A 98 -3.94 16.02 -10.97
C ILE A 98 -4.14 16.75 -9.64
N SER A 99 -5.25 16.47 -8.96
CA SER A 99 -5.54 16.96 -7.63
C SER A 99 -5.30 15.85 -6.59
N VAL A 100 -4.67 16.21 -5.48
CA VAL A 100 -4.36 15.32 -4.35
C VAL A 100 -5.35 15.59 -3.23
N VAL A 101 -6.07 14.57 -2.83
CA VAL A 101 -7.02 14.59 -1.72
C VAL A 101 -6.40 13.89 -0.52
N ASP A 102 -6.38 14.54 0.63
CA ASP A 102 -6.10 13.89 1.90
C ASP A 102 -7.34 13.09 2.33
N THR A 103 -7.17 11.80 2.56
CA THR A 103 -8.28 10.87 2.84
C THR A 103 -8.78 10.96 4.28
N ALA A 104 -7.97 11.46 5.21
CA ALA A 104 -8.36 11.61 6.60
C ALA A 104 -9.25 12.85 6.78
N THR A 105 -8.97 13.91 6.04
CA THR A 105 -9.74 15.17 6.11
C THR A 105 -10.72 15.36 4.96
N ASN A 106 -10.64 14.55 3.90
CA ASN A 106 -11.41 14.70 2.68
C ASN A 106 -11.27 16.09 2.04
N THR A 107 -10.04 16.62 2.04
CA THR A 107 -9.73 17.94 1.49
C THR A 107 -8.69 17.87 0.38
N ILE A 108 -8.83 18.74 -0.63
CA ILE A 108 -7.82 18.92 -1.67
C ILE A 108 -6.62 19.64 -1.06
N THR A 109 -5.45 19.00 -1.08
CA THR A 109 -4.22 19.54 -0.47
C THR A 109 -3.25 20.10 -1.50
N GLN A 110 -3.33 19.64 -2.74
CA GLN A 110 -2.43 20.05 -3.81
C GLN A 110 -3.09 19.83 -5.17
N THR A 111 -2.81 20.71 -6.11
CA THR A 111 -3.07 20.47 -7.54
C THR A 111 -1.79 20.77 -8.31
N PHE A 112 -1.41 19.86 -9.21
CA PHE A 112 -0.23 20.03 -10.06
C PHE A 112 -0.56 19.66 -11.50
N GLY A 113 0.09 20.34 -12.44
CA GLY A 113 -0.18 20.22 -13.87
C GLY A 113 1.04 19.80 -14.68
N GLY A 114 0.92 19.95 -16.00
CA GLY A 114 1.92 19.53 -16.98
C GLY A 114 1.58 18.23 -17.70
N PHE A 115 0.33 17.76 -17.57
CA PHE A 115 -0.18 16.60 -18.27
C PHE A 115 -1.00 17.03 -19.48
N ASP A 116 -1.06 16.17 -20.48
CA ASP A 116 -1.95 16.30 -21.62
C ASP A 116 -3.03 15.22 -21.50
N VAL A 117 -4.27 15.64 -21.23
CA VAL A 117 -5.45 14.76 -21.14
C VAL A 117 -5.24 13.50 -20.26
N PRO A 118 -4.98 13.64 -18.94
CA PRO A 118 -4.75 12.50 -18.06
C PRO A 118 -6.03 11.67 -17.82
N THR A 119 -6.05 10.44 -18.31
CA THR A 119 -7.23 9.54 -18.29
C THR A 119 -7.17 8.41 -17.27
N ALA A 120 -5.98 8.06 -16.78
CA ALA A 120 -5.78 6.97 -15.85
C ALA A 120 -4.66 7.29 -14.87
N ILE A 121 -4.76 6.75 -13.66
CA ILE A 121 -3.75 6.83 -12.61
C ILE A 121 -3.53 5.40 -12.11
N ALA A 122 -2.26 5.00 -12.02
CA ALA A 122 -1.88 3.71 -11.46
C ALA A 122 -0.73 3.89 -10.48
N PHE A 123 -0.78 3.13 -9.38
CA PHE A 123 0.33 3.05 -8.44
C PHE A 123 1.11 1.75 -8.67
N GLY A 124 2.43 1.88 -8.80
CA GLY A 124 3.31 0.73 -8.68
C GLY A 124 3.40 0.28 -7.22
N THR A 125 3.69 -1.00 -6.99
CA THR A 125 4.10 -1.48 -5.67
C THR A 125 5.56 -1.12 -5.44
N GLY A 126 5.86 0.18 -5.36
CA GLY A 126 7.22 0.66 -5.16
C GLY A 126 7.85 -0.03 -3.95
N THR A 127 8.94 -0.76 -4.16
CA THR A 127 9.83 -1.13 -3.06
C THR A 127 10.39 0.15 -2.49
N ALA A 128 9.99 0.52 -1.27
CA ALA A 128 10.89 1.32 -0.46
C ALA A 128 12.20 0.53 -0.43
N ASN A 129 13.29 1.11 -0.96
CA ASN A 129 14.62 0.56 -0.80
C ASN A 129 14.99 0.76 0.68
N THR A 130 14.39 -0.02 1.56
CA THR A 130 14.79 -0.10 2.96
C THR A 130 16.08 -0.91 2.97
N THR A 131 17.20 -0.24 2.72
CA THR A 131 18.51 -0.81 2.98
C THR A 131 18.61 -0.99 4.48
N TYR A 132 18.55 -2.23 4.96
CA TYR A 132 18.92 -2.54 6.33
C TYR A 132 20.44 -2.48 6.42
N PRO A 133 21.04 -1.50 7.12
CA PRO A 133 22.48 -1.53 7.35
C PRO A 133 22.80 -2.73 8.25
N PHE A 134 23.54 -3.70 7.74
CA PHE A 134 24.19 -4.70 8.58
C PHE A 134 25.35 -4.00 9.30
N ALA A 135 25.21 -3.72 10.60
CA ALA A 135 26.32 -3.29 11.45
C ALA A 135 27.04 -4.55 11.99
N GLY A 136 28.37 -4.60 11.90
CA GLY A 136 29.18 -5.69 12.47
C GLY A 136 30.33 -6.22 11.61
N PHE A 137 30.51 -5.75 10.38
CA PHE A 137 31.73 -6.04 9.61
C PHE A 137 32.85 -5.08 10.02
N PHE A 138 33.79 -5.56 10.83
CA PHE A 138 35.06 -4.87 11.02
C PHE A 138 35.90 -5.03 9.75
N ALA A 139 36.62 -3.98 9.37
CA ALA A 139 37.48 -4.01 8.19
C ALA A 139 38.49 -5.19 8.25
N PRO A 140 38.84 -5.80 7.10
CA PRO A 140 38.51 -5.40 5.74
C PRO A 140 37.58 -6.42 5.05
N VAL A 141 36.30 -6.07 4.85
CA VAL A 141 35.44 -6.81 3.91
C VAL A 141 35.19 -5.93 2.68
N ARG A 142 35.76 -6.31 1.54
CA ARG A 142 35.31 -5.82 0.22
C ARG A 142 34.04 -6.57 -0.16
N ASN A 143 32.98 -5.86 -0.56
CA ASN A 143 31.65 -6.39 -0.91
C ASN A 143 30.93 -7.14 0.23
N PRO A 144 30.37 -6.43 1.23
CA PRO A 144 29.44 -7.06 2.16
C PRO A 144 28.23 -7.62 1.37
N PRO A 145 27.78 -8.85 1.66
CA PRO A 145 26.58 -9.39 1.03
C PRO A 145 25.36 -8.54 1.42
N ALA A 146 24.61 -8.05 0.42
CA ALA A 146 23.33 -7.39 0.63
C ALA A 146 22.21 -8.41 0.42
N LEU A 147 21.30 -8.51 1.38
CA LEU A 147 20.14 -9.40 1.32
C LEU A 147 18.88 -8.58 1.05
N ASN A 148 18.31 -8.71 -0.15
CA ASN A 148 17.00 -8.16 -0.48
C ASN A 148 15.92 -9.18 -0.14
N ILE A 149 15.21 -8.99 0.97
CA ILE A 149 14.03 -9.80 1.33
C ILE A 149 12.76 -8.97 1.13
N ARG A 150 11.76 -9.55 0.46
CA ARG A 150 10.43 -8.96 0.29
C ARG A 150 9.33 -9.99 0.52
N VAL A 151 8.80 -10.08 1.74
CA VAL A 151 7.46 -10.66 1.99
C VAL A 151 6.81 -9.93 3.17
N PRO A 152 5.82 -9.05 2.95
CA PRO A 152 5.08 -8.44 4.05
C PRO A 152 4.41 -9.52 4.91
N GLY A 153 4.64 -9.49 6.22
CA GLY A 153 3.94 -10.34 7.18
C GLY A 153 4.34 -11.82 7.22
N ARG A 154 5.41 -12.25 6.52
CA ARG A 154 5.94 -13.62 6.65
C ARG A 154 7.42 -13.62 7.04
N PRO A 155 7.84 -14.36 8.08
CA PRO A 155 9.26 -14.54 8.36
C PRO A 155 9.93 -15.29 7.20
N VAL A 156 10.96 -14.69 6.62
CA VAL A 156 11.82 -15.35 5.62
C VAL A 156 13.07 -15.82 6.32
N LEU A 157 13.31 -17.13 6.30
CA LEU A 157 14.55 -17.71 6.81
C LEU A 157 15.71 -17.34 5.87
N ALA A 158 16.49 -16.35 6.26
CA ALA A 158 17.78 -16.06 5.64
C ALA A 158 18.83 -17.06 6.14
N ARG A 159 19.40 -17.88 5.25
CA ARG A 159 20.61 -18.65 5.53
C ARG A 159 21.76 -18.01 4.79
N PHE A 160 22.75 -17.50 5.51
CA PHE A 160 24.03 -17.12 4.93
C PHE A 160 25.06 -18.22 5.20
N SER A 161 25.91 -18.50 4.22
CA SER A 161 27.13 -19.28 4.40
C SER A 161 28.28 -18.30 4.24
N ILE A 162 29.12 -18.14 5.26
CA ILE A 162 30.39 -17.44 5.11
C ILE A 162 31.29 -18.42 4.35
N VAL A 163 31.49 -18.20 3.05
CA VAL A 163 32.44 -18.99 2.26
C VAL A 163 33.80 -18.33 2.37
N GLY A 164 34.56 -18.76 3.38
CA GLY A 164 35.99 -18.52 3.49
C GLY A 164 36.62 -19.81 3.99
N TYR A 165 37.69 -20.27 3.35
CA TYR A 165 38.42 -21.45 3.80
C TYR A 165 39.04 -21.20 5.17
N HIS A 166 38.32 -21.57 6.22
CA HIS A 166 38.90 -21.88 7.51
C HIS A 166 38.56 -23.36 7.73
N GLY A 167 39.61 -24.20 7.79
CA GLY A 167 39.47 -25.64 7.93
C GLY A 167 38.54 -26.05 9.08
N LEU A 168 38.08 -27.30 9.03
CA LEU A 168 37.10 -27.89 9.94
C LEU A 168 37.29 -27.46 11.41
N GLY A 169 36.30 -26.76 11.97
CA GLY A 169 35.96 -26.88 13.38
C GLY A 169 36.39 -25.81 14.38
N VAL A 170 36.88 -24.62 13.99
CA VAL A 170 37.23 -23.57 14.99
C VAL A 170 36.64 -22.21 14.61
N LEU A 171 35.50 -21.86 15.21
CA LEU A 171 35.10 -20.47 15.36
C LEU A 171 36.02 -19.83 16.41
N ALA A 172 36.80 -18.82 16.02
CA ALA A 172 37.68 -18.11 16.95
C ALA A 172 36.88 -17.38 18.04
N ALA A 173 37.45 -17.22 19.24
CA ALA A 173 36.87 -16.40 20.30
C ALA A 173 36.57 -14.98 19.76
N GLY A 174 35.33 -14.51 19.90
CA GLY A 174 34.84 -13.28 19.27
C GLY A 174 34.04 -13.48 17.97
N SER A 175 33.84 -14.73 17.53
CA SER A 175 32.92 -15.05 16.43
C SER A 175 31.48 -14.61 16.75
N PRO A 176 30.71 -14.12 15.76
CA PRO A 176 29.36 -13.60 15.99
C PRO A 176 28.45 -14.69 16.58
N THR A 177 27.88 -14.40 17.76
CA THR A 177 26.85 -15.20 18.39
C THR A 177 25.49 -14.84 17.78
N SER A 178 24.61 -15.83 17.60
CA SER A 178 23.23 -15.53 17.22
C SER A 178 22.42 -15.24 18.49
N GLN A 179 21.77 -14.08 18.54
CA GLN A 179 20.78 -13.77 19.57
C GLN A 179 19.39 -13.82 18.95
N ARG A 180 18.44 -14.51 19.59
CA ARG A 180 17.04 -14.50 19.15
C ARG A 180 16.46 -13.11 19.43
N VAL A 181 15.56 -12.64 18.57
CA VAL A 181 14.91 -11.33 18.70
C VAL A 181 13.40 -11.51 18.57
N ASP A 182 12.64 -10.79 19.39
CA ASP A 182 11.18 -10.75 19.34
C ASP A 182 10.72 -10.01 18.07
N CYS A 183 9.84 -10.63 17.27
CA CYS A 183 9.43 -10.07 15.99
C CYS A 183 8.45 -8.88 16.10
N ALA A 184 7.82 -8.67 17.26
CA ALA A 184 6.89 -7.57 17.49
C ALA A 184 7.57 -6.36 18.15
N THR A 185 8.47 -6.60 19.10
CA THR A 185 9.12 -5.53 19.88
C THR A 185 10.55 -5.22 19.44
N LEU A 186 11.15 -6.08 18.60
CA LEU A 186 12.55 -6.01 18.17
C LEU A 186 13.57 -6.07 19.32
N THR A 187 13.15 -6.52 20.51
CA THR A 187 14.04 -6.67 21.67
C THR A 187 14.72 -8.05 21.68
N PRO A 188 15.96 -8.15 22.15
CA PRO A 188 16.65 -9.43 22.25
C PRO A 188 15.97 -10.38 23.25
N ILE A 189 15.84 -11.66 22.87
CA ILE A 189 15.27 -12.73 23.71
C ILE A 189 16.41 -13.63 24.21
N GLY A 190 16.62 -13.63 25.53
CA GLY A 190 17.59 -14.48 26.21
C GLY A 190 19.05 -14.05 26.02
N SER A 191 19.95 -14.77 26.69
CA SER A 191 21.40 -14.56 26.58
C SER A 191 21.93 -15.09 25.23
N PRO A 192 22.92 -14.42 24.60
CA PRO A 192 23.52 -14.90 23.36
C PRO A 192 24.07 -16.32 23.55
N ALA A 193 23.59 -17.26 22.75
CA ALA A 193 24.05 -18.65 22.81
C ALA A 193 25.16 -18.87 21.76
N PRO A 194 26.25 -19.60 22.11
CA PRO A 194 27.17 -20.09 21.11
C PRO A 194 26.46 -21.06 20.17
N TRP A 195 26.85 -21.06 18.90
CA TRP A 195 26.28 -21.95 17.89
C TRP A 195 26.49 -23.42 18.30
N SER A 196 25.41 -24.16 18.53
CA SER A 196 25.46 -25.61 18.71
C SER A 196 25.67 -26.29 17.36
N THR A 197 26.67 -27.15 17.28
CA THR A 197 26.94 -28.00 16.11
C THR A 197 26.15 -29.31 16.12
N THR A 198 25.31 -29.54 17.12
CA THR A 198 24.46 -30.74 17.17
C THR A 198 23.16 -30.50 16.41
N ARG A 199 22.99 -31.33 15.38
CA ARG A 199 21.89 -31.35 14.41
C ARG A 199 20.61 -31.91 15.01
#